data_AF-Q117Y7-F1
#
_entry.id   AF-Q117Y7-F1
#
_cell.length_a   1.000
_cell.length_b   1.000
_cell.length_c   1.000
_cell.angle_alpha   90.00
_cell.angle_beta   90.00
_cell.angle_gamma   90.00
#
_symmetry.space_group_name_H-M   'P 1'
#
loop_
_entity.id
_entity.type
_entity.pdbx_description
1 polymer ?
#
loop_
_entity_poly.entity_id
_entity_poly.type
_entity_poly.pdbx_seq_one_letter_code
_entity_poly.pdbx_strand_id
1 'polypeptide(L)'
;MSLGAGVNRILEDPHLPDNISIVRLVCESKRLQMVEYVTMAVLIFQGRLLEYQVLQTSQCWKYLSVQDATSLTVGVLVLGNFGLMVAKKLKLMGFPVHGWSRTPKAFVGVECFHGKEQFKFS
;
A
#
# COMPACT_ATOMS: atom_id res chain seq x y z
N MET A 1 -9.00 13.62 -16.88
CA MET A 1 -9.73 13.15 -15.69
C MET A 1 -8.75 12.98 -14.54
N SER A 2 -8.59 13.98 -13.66
CA SER A 2 -7.78 13.85 -12.44
C SER A 2 -8.68 14.09 -11.23
N LEU A 3 -9.32 13.03 -10.74
CA LEU A 3 -10.28 13.09 -9.63
C LEU A 3 -9.71 12.48 -8.34
N GLY A 4 -8.37 12.40 -8.22
CA GLY A 4 -7.75 11.68 -7.10
C GLY A 4 -6.39 12.18 -6.64
N ALA A 5 -5.61 12.82 -7.52
CA ALA A 5 -4.20 13.12 -7.24
C ALA A 5 -3.90 14.60 -6.91
N GLY A 6 -4.87 15.52 -6.96
CA GLY A 6 -4.57 16.95 -6.93
C GLY A 6 -5.58 17.83 -6.20
N VAL A 7 -6.11 17.41 -5.04
CA VAL A 7 -6.89 18.35 -4.21
C VAL A 7 -5.98 19.42 -3.60
N ASN A 8 -4.68 19.12 -3.39
CA ASN A 8 -3.70 20.13 -2.97
C ASN A 8 -3.70 21.35 -3.89
N ARG A 9 -3.80 21.14 -5.21
CA ARG A 9 -3.79 22.24 -6.17
C ARG A 9 -5.03 23.14 -6.08
N ILE A 10 -6.17 22.62 -5.60
CA ILE A 10 -7.39 23.41 -5.37
C ILE A 10 -7.29 24.15 -4.03
N LEU A 11 -6.67 23.52 -3.03
CA LEU A 11 -6.45 24.11 -1.70
C LEU A 11 -5.33 25.18 -1.69
N GLU A 12 -4.41 25.13 -2.65
CA GLU A 12 -3.31 26.10 -2.84
C GLU A 12 -3.70 27.27 -3.76
N ASP A 13 -4.94 27.32 -4.27
CA ASP A 13 -5.42 28.40 -5.12
C ASP A 13 -5.76 29.65 -4.28
N PRO A 14 -5.03 30.77 -4.44
CA PRO A 14 -5.28 32.00 -3.68
C PRO A 14 -6.62 32.68 -4.02
N HIS A 15 -7.33 32.24 -5.06
CA HIS A 15 -8.67 32.72 -5.42
C HIS A 15 -9.80 31.83 -4.91
N LEU A 16 -9.52 30.83 -4.08
CA LEU A 16 -10.54 29.95 -3.52
C LEU A 16 -11.46 30.74 -2.55
N PRO A 17 -12.79 30.79 -2.76
CA PRO A 17 -13.69 31.47 -1.85
C PRO A 17 -13.81 30.72 -0.52
N ASP A 18 -13.58 31.42 0.61
CA ASP A 18 -13.59 30.85 1.97
C ASP A 18 -14.93 30.19 2.37
N ASN A 19 -16.03 30.53 1.68
CA ASN A 19 -17.38 30.10 2.04
C ASN A 19 -17.85 28.81 1.32
N ILE A 20 -16.96 28.09 0.63
CA ILE A 20 -17.30 26.89 -0.13
C ILE A 20 -16.70 25.64 0.52
N SER A 21 -17.57 24.69 0.89
CA SER A 21 -17.14 23.40 1.42
C SER A 21 -16.56 22.49 0.32
N ILE A 22 -15.27 22.18 0.41
CA ILE A 22 -14.63 21.21 -0.48
C ILE A 22 -14.88 19.79 0.03
N VAL A 23 -15.59 18.99 -0.76
CA VAL A 23 -15.80 17.57 -0.47
C VAL A 23 -14.92 16.69 -1.37
N ARG A 24 -14.31 15.66 -0.78
CA ARG A 24 -13.52 14.67 -1.53
C ARG A 24 -14.41 13.48 -1.91
N LEU A 25 -14.52 13.19 -3.20
CA LEU A 25 -15.18 11.98 -3.68
C LEU A 25 -14.36 10.74 -3.29
N VAL A 26 -14.93 9.91 -2.42
CA VAL A 26 -14.37 8.61 -2.03
C VAL A 26 -15.22 7.51 -2.68
N CYS A 27 -14.77 6.97 -3.80
CA CYS A 27 -15.42 5.83 -4.45
C CYS A 27 -14.87 4.51 -3.91
N GLU A 28 -15.74 3.59 -3.50
CA GLU A 28 -15.34 2.28 -2.99
C GLU A 28 -14.72 1.37 -4.06
N SER A 29 -15.16 1.48 -5.31
CA SER A 29 -14.58 0.74 -6.44
C SER A 29 -13.09 1.01 -6.63
N LYS A 30 -12.68 2.29 -6.51
CA LYS A 30 -11.26 2.69 -6.56
C LYS A 30 -10.46 2.13 -5.38
N ARG A 31 -11.13 1.88 -4.24
CA ARG A 31 -10.52 1.31 -3.05
C ARG A 31 -10.21 -0.17 -3.25
N LEU A 32 -11.13 -0.92 -3.86
CA LEU A 32 -10.92 -2.33 -4.16
C LEU A 32 -9.77 -2.53 -5.17
N GLN A 33 -9.75 -1.73 -6.23
CA GLN A 33 -8.67 -1.77 -7.23
C GLN A 33 -7.28 -1.56 -6.61
N MET A 34 -7.16 -0.66 -5.63
CA MET A 34 -5.90 -0.44 -4.92
C MET A 34 -5.50 -1.68 -4.10
N VAL A 35 -6.45 -2.34 -3.46
CA VAL A 35 -6.19 -3.58 -2.70
C VAL A 35 -5.76 -4.69 -3.65
N GLU A 36 -6.45 -4.87 -4.77
CA GLU A 36 -6.13 -5.87 -5.79
C GLU A 36 -4.72 -5.65 -6.35
N TYR A 37 -4.41 -4.43 -6.74
CA TYR A 37 -3.11 -4.08 -7.30
C TYR A 37 -1.97 -4.33 -6.31
N VAL A 38 -2.11 -3.85 -5.06
CA VAL A 38 -1.06 -4.06 -4.05
C VAL A 38 -0.92 -5.54 -3.71
N THR A 39 -2.04 -6.27 -3.60
CA THR A 39 -2.01 -7.73 -3.36
C THR A 39 -1.27 -8.46 -4.48
N MET A 40 -1.57 -8.11 -5.75
CA MET A 40 -0.88 -8.66 -6.92
C MET A 40 0.62 -8.36 -6.86
N ALA A 41 1.02 -7.12 -6.56
CA ALA A 41 2.43 -6.74 -6.48
C ALA A 41 3.19 -7.53 -5.40
N VAL A 42 2.59 -7.71 -4.22
CA VAL A 42 3.18 -8.52 -3.13
C VAL A 42 3.34 -9.97 -3.56
N LEU A 43 2.34 -10.56 -4.23
CA LEU A 43 2.43 -11.94 -4.72
C LEU A 43 3.45 -12.12 -5.86
N ILE A 44 3.54 -11.14 -6.76
CA ILE A 44 4.57 -11.12 -7.82
C ILE A 44 5.97 -11.13 -7.19
N PHE A 45 6.17 -10.31 -6.14
CA PHE A 45 7.43 -10.25 -5.42
C PHE A 45 7.72 -11.56 -4.68
N GLN A 46 6.77 -12.05 -3.89
CA GLN A 46 6.92 -13.30 -3.13
C GLN A 46 7.22 -14.48 -4.06
N GLY A 47 6.45 -14.62 -5.14
CA GLY A 47 6.61 -15.69 -6.13
C GLY A 47 7.82 -15.51 -7.06
N ARG A 48 8.61 -14.45 -6.90
CA ARG A 48 9.79 -14.13 -7.72
C ARG A 48 9.48 -14.10 -9.22
N LEU A 49 8.26 -13.70 -9.58
CA LEU A 49 7.79 -13.79 -10.97
C LEU A 49 8.60 -12.90 -11.92
N LEU A 50 9.12 -11.77 -11.42
CA LEU A 50 10.02 -10.91 -12.20
C LEU A 50 11.35 -11.60 -12.51
N GLU A 51 11.87 -12.42 -11.59
CA GLU A 51 13.12 -13.17 -11.82
C GLU A 51 12.88 -14.34 -12.78
N TYR A 52 11.75 -15.03 -12.64
CA TYR A 52 11.34 -16.07 -13.59
C TYR A 52 11.13 -15.52 -15.00
N GLN A 53 10.64 -14.28 -15.14
CA GLN A 53 10.54 -13.62 -16.45
C GLN A 53 11.91 -13.46 -17.13
N VAL A 54 12.96 -13.10 -16.38
CA VAL A 54 14.34 -12.99 -16.89
C VAL A 54 14.92 -14.36 -17.27
N LEU A 55 14.67 -15.38 -16.44
CA LEU A 55 15.10 -16.75 -16.72
C LEU A 55 14.41 -17.30 -17.98
N GLN A 56 13.13 -17.00 -18.16
CA GLN A 56 12.35 -17.41 -19.32
C GLN A 56 12.90 -16.80 -20.63
N THR A 57 13.16 -15.49 -20.66
CA THR A 57 13.78 -14.84 -21.84
C THR A 57 15.18 -15.36 -22.12
N SER A 58 15.89 -15.81 -21.09
CA SER A 58 17.21 -16.45 -21.22
C SER A 58 17.15 -17.95 -21.52
N GLN A 59 15.95 -18.51 -21.72
CA GLN A 59 15.70 -19.95 -21.93
C GLN A 59 16.34 -20.85 -20.86
N CYS A 60 16.48 -20.33 -19.64
CA CYS A 60 17.15 -21.01 -18.54
C CYS A 60 16.11 -21.62 -17.60
N TRP A 61 16.13 -22.94 -17.44
CA TRP A 61 15.34 -23.61 -16.41
C TRP A 61 16.11 -23.68 -15.11
N LYS A 62 15.68 -22.90 -14.11
CA LYS A 62 16.27 -22.87 -12.77
C LYS A 62 15.21 -22.70 -11.71
N TYR A 63 15.23 -23.56 -10.71
CA TYR A 63 14.38 -23.41 -9.53
C TYR A 63 14.87 -22.26 -8.64
N LEU A 64 13.95 -21.40 -8.26
CA LEU A 64 14.16 -20.33 -7.30
C LEU A 64 13.33 -20.63 -6.05
N SER A 65 13.98 -20.71 -4.89
CA SER A 65 13.26 -20.86 -3.62
C SER A 65 12.39 -19.62 -3.38
N VAL A 66 11.16 -19.87 -2.94
CA VAL A 66 10.18 -18.85 -2.56
C VAL A 66 10.07 -18.83 -1.05
N GLN A 67 9.98 -17.63 -0.48
CA GLN A 67 9.76 -17.47 0.95
C GLN A 67 8.26 -17.64 1.27
N ASP A 68 7.97 -18.27 2.39
CA ASP A 68 6.63 -18.32 2.94
C ASP A 68 6.13 -16.90 3.28
N ALA A 69 4.82 -16.69 3.18
CA ALA A 69 4.21 -15.38 3.44
C ALA A 69 4.55 -14.85 4.83
N THR A 70 4.66 -15.76 5.82
CA THR A 70 5.02 -15.45 7.21
C THR A 70 6.43 -14.89 7.38
N SER A 71 7.32 -15.13 6.41
CA SER A 71 8.72 -14.69 6.43
C SER A 71 8.92 -13.39 5.66
N LEU A 72 7.87 -12.86 5.03
CA LEU A 72 7.92 -11.64 4.21
C LEU A 72 7.09 -10.52 4.84
N THR A 73 7.75 -9.61 5.55
CA THR A 73 7.10 -8.45 6.16
C THR A 73 6.79 -7.37 5.14
N VAL A 74 5.54 -6.90 5.10
CA VAL A 74 5.09 -5.81 4.22
C VAL A 74 4.90 -4.51 5.01
N GLY A 75 5.60 -3.45 4.58
CA GLY A 75 5.43 -2.10 5.11
C GLY A 75 4.37 -1.29 4.35
N VAL A 76 3.36 -0.78 5.06
CA VAL A 76 2.33 0.11 4.50
C VAL A 76 2.55 1.53 4.98
N LEU A 77 3.13 2.35 4.11
CA LEU A 77 3.37 3.77 4.34
C LEU A 77 2.07 4.55 4.14
N VAL A 78 1.55 5.11 5.23
CA VAL A 78 0.26 5.82 5.34
C VAL A 78 -0.94 4.89 5.53
N LEU A 79 -1.24 4.61 6.80
CA LEU A 79 -2.47 3.94 7.25
C LEU A 79 -3.72 4.85 7.15
N GLY A 80 -4.05 5.36 5.96
CA GLY A 80 -5.35 5.97 5.66
C GLY A 80 -6.44 4.92 5.42
N ASN A 81 -7.62 5.33 4.93
CA ASN A 81 -8.71 4.40 4.62
C ASN A 81 -8.30 3.30 3.60
N PHE A 82 -7.47 3.65 2.62
CA PHE A 82 -6.95 2.70 1.63
C PHE A 82 -5.86 1.79 2.22
N GLY A 83 -4.86 2.37 2.88
CA GLY A 83 -3.74 1.63 3.47
C GLY A 83 -4.20 0.62 4.52
N LEU A 84 -5.22 0.95 5.31
CA LEU A 84 -5.77 0.01 6.28
C LEU A 84 -6.42 -1.22 5.62
N MET A 85 -7.15 -1.04 4.52
CA MET A 85 -7.77 -2.17 3.83
C MET A 85 -6.73 -3.09 3.18
N VAL A 86 -5.68 -2.50 2.60
CA VAL A 86 -4.52 -3.25 2.12
C VAL A 86 -3.89 -4.05 3.25
N ALA A 87 -3.59 -3.38 4.38
CA ALA A 87 -2.96 -4.03 5.54
C ALA A 87 -3.80 -5.20 6.07
N LYS A 88 -5.12 -5.02 6.19
CA LYS A 88 -6.05 -6.11 6.58
C LYS A 88 -6.02 -7.27 5.60
N LYS A 89 -6.07 -6.99 4.29
CA LYS A 89 -6.08 -8.04 3.26
C LYS A 89 -4.79 -8.85 3.28
N LEU A 90 -3.64 -8.18 3.33
CA LEU A 90 -2.34 -8.84 3.40
C LEU A 90 -2.19 -9.65 4.68
N LYS A 91 -2.68 -9.13 5.81
CA LYS A 91 -2.64 -9.89 7.07
C LYS A 91 -3.50 -11.17 7.01
N LEU A 92 -4.68 -11.12 6.40
CA LEU A 92 -5.52 -12.30 6.17
C LEU A 92 -4.85 -13.35 5.28
N MET A 93 -3.92 -12.93 4.42
CA MET A 93 -3.12 -13.82 3.58
C MET A 93 -1.88 -14.39 4.30
N GLY A 94 -1.66 -14.02 5.56
CA GLY A 94 -0.56 -14.55 6.38
C GLY A 94 0.69 -13.68 6.43
N PHE A 95 0.75 -12.57 5.69
CA PHE A 95 1.90 -11.66 5.74
C PHE A 95 1.96 -10.93 7.09
N PRO A 96 3.14 -10.82 7.73
CA PRO A 96 3.40 -9.80 8.73
C PRO A 96 3.27 -8.42 8.07
N VAL A 97 2.56 -7.50 8.72
CA VAL A 97 2.31 -6.17 8.19
C VAL A 97 2.67 -5.12 9.23
N HIS A 98 3.54 -4.20 8.82
CA HIS A 98 3.87 -2.99 9.57
C HIS A 98 3.20 -1.81 8.89
N GLY A 99 2.48 -0.99 9.64
CA GLY A 99 1.87 0.22 9.12
C GLY A 99 2.50 1.46 9.73
N TRP A 100 2.67 2.51 8.94
CA TRP A 100 3.18 3.80 9.44
C TRP A 100 2.20 4.93 9.16
N SER A 101 2.04 5.86 10.09
CA SER A 101 1.30 7.11 9.87
C SER A 101 1.90 8.31 10.59
N ARG A 102 1.54 9.53 10.16
CA ARG A 102 1.97 10.77 10.82
C ARG A 102 1.42 10.90 12.25
N THR A 103 0.19 10.46 12.46
CA THR A 103 -0.49 10.43 13.77
C THR A 103 -0.53 9.01 14.32
N PRO A 104 -0.64 8.82 15.64
CA PRO A 104 -0.80 7.50 16.24
C PRO A 104 -2.08 6.83 15.76
N LYS A 105 -1.97 5.53 15.46
CA LYS A 105 -3.08 4.65 15.08
C LYS A 105 -2.84 3.27 15.68
N ALA A 106 -3.92 2.57 15.97
CA ALA A 106 -3.88 1.21 16.45
C ALA A 106 -4.86 0.36 15.64
N PHE A 107 -4.40 -0.80 15.18
CA PHE A 107 -5.22 -1.76 14.45
C PHE A 107 -4.87 -3.17 14.89
N VAL A 108 -5.89 -3.98 15.16
CA VAL A 108 -5.71 -5.37 15.59
C VAL A 108 -4.93 -6.14 14.52
N GLY A 109 -3.83 -6.78 14.93
CA GLY A 109 -3.02 -7.64 14.06
C GLY A 109 -2.06 -6.93 13.12
N VAL A 110 -1.93 -5.59 13.21
CA VAL A 110 -0.98 -4.78 12.44
C VAL A 110 -0.13 -3.98 13.42
N GLU A 111 1.19 -4.14 13.34
CA GLU A 111 2.09 -3.31 14.14
C GLU A 111 2.12 -1.90 13.54
N CYS A 112 1.73 -0.90 14.34
CA CYS A 112 1.50 0.46 13.88
C CYS A 112 2.55 1.41 14.46
N PHE A 113 3.36 1.99 13.58
CA PHE A 113 4.38 2.98 13.88
C PHE A 113 3.86 4.39 13.57
N HIS A 114 4.35 5.39 14.28
CA HIS A 114 3.99 6.78 14.01
C HIS A 114 5.12 7.80 14.20
N GLY A 115 5.02 8.90 13.46
CA GLY A 115 5.99 9.99 13.54
C GLY A 115 7.32 9.67 12.84
N LYS A 116 8.15 10.71 12.64
CA LYS A 116 9.42 10.57 11.90
C LYS A 116 10.42 9.65 12.61
N GLU A 117 10.39 9.63 13.94
CA GLU A 117 11.34 8.84 14.75
C GLU A 117 11.14 7.34 14.59
N GLN A 118 9.88 6.90 14.40
CA GLN A 118 9.53 5.50 14.19
C GLN A 118 9.45 5.12 12.70
N PHE A 119 9.92 5.99 11.79
CA PHE A 119 10.09 5.66 10.37
C PHE A 119 11.42 4.88 10.18
N LYS A 120 11.56 3.75 10.88
CA LYS A 120 12.68 2.83 10.72
C LYS A 120 12.09 1.42 10.67
N PHE A 121 12.08 0.82 9.48
CA PHE A 121 11.77 -0.59 9.31
C PHE A 121 13.06 -1.36 9.54
N SER A 122 13.16 -2.06 10.68
CA SER A 122 14.25 -3.00 10.99
C SER A 122 13.91 -4.40 10.54
#